data_AF-Q0RTM0-F1
#
_entry.id   AF-Q0RTM0-F1
#
_cell.length_a   1.000
_cell.length_b   1.000
_cell.length_c   1.000
_cell.angle_alpha   90.00
_cell.angle_beta   90.00
_cell.angle_gamma   90.00
#
_symmetry.space_group_name_H-M   'P 1'
#
loop_
_entity.id
_entity.type
_entity.pdbx_description
1 polymer ?
#
loop_
_entity_poly.entity_id
_entity_poly.type
_entity_poly.pdbx_seq_one_letter_code
_entity_poly.pdbx_strand_id
1 'polypeptide(L)'
;MRRATVARTVAELAALLGSEGGTLALSAVDESAGTVALSFSLNDADCGDNCALPPDQLRRVVETRLRRALPGLTAVRIDDSRQPVSAGAGGLAGAGGVAPAGPAPSSITVLDPTGGVVPGDADPGPDLGSLRGRRIGVRVDVLWQAWDQTVDEWIAELERAGAVVTTWRRAQGLKGAEGERRQAEYDAFVGGVDAVISGLANCGSCTSWSVKDGLNALNRGLPTVVAVTEHFVGLARTLAADNGRPGLRLVELPSSLNTLPEEQVRAHARSSFPALLDAIGAVVR
;
A
#
# COMPACT_ATOMS: atom_id res chain seq x y z
N MET A 1 -38.94 1.74 -3.57
CA MET A 1 -37.61 1.77 -4.24
C MET A 1 -37.85 2.14 -5.70
N ARG A 2 -37.12 3.08 -6.32
CA ARG A 2 -37.36 3.47 -7.73
C ARG A 2 -36.37 2.77 -8.65
N ARG A 3 -36.84 2.05 -9.68
CA ARG A 3 -36.01 1.31 -10.66
C ARG A 3 -34.94 2.16 -11.33
N ALA A 4 -35.21 3.44 -11.60
CA ALA A 4 -34.23 4.37 -12.16
C ALA A 4 -33.03 4.61 -11.22
N THR A 5 -33.28 4.68 -9.91
CA THR A 5 -32.22 4.80 -8.90
C THR A 5 -31.40 3.52 -8.80
N VAL A 6 -32.06 2.36 -8.85
CA VAL A 6 -31.39 1.05 -8.87
C VAL A 6 -30.47 0.94 -10.09
N ALA A 7 -30.97 1.24 -11.29
CA ALA A 7 -30.21 1.15 -12.53
C ALA A 7 -28.96 2.04 -12.51
N ARG A 8 -29.07 3.28 -12.01
CA ARG A 8 -27.93 4.19 -11.88
C ARG A 8 -26.88 3.65 -10.91
N THR A 9 -27.29 3.20 -9.72
CA THR A 9 -26.36 2.64 -8.73
C THR A 9 -25.68 1.36 -9.24
N VAL A 10 -26.39 0.52 -9.99
CA VAL A 10 -25.79 -0.66 -10.62
C VAL A 10 -24.82 -0.26 -11.73
N ALA A 11 -25.08 0.78 -12.52
CA ALA A 11 -24.16 1.26 -13.54
C ALA A 11 -22.83 1.80 -12.93
N GLU A 12 -22.91 2.51 -11.80
CA GLU A 12 -21.73 2.95 -11.05
C GLU A 12 -20.92 1.76 -10.52
N LEU A 13 -21.61 0.75 -9.97
CA LEU A 13 -20.96 -0.49 -9.53
C LEU A 13 -20.34 -1.27 -10.69
N ALA A 14 -21.01 -1.33 -11.83
CA ALA A 14 -20.50 -2.00 -13.04
C ALA A 14 -19.23 -1.31 -13.57
N ALA A 15 -19.15 0.03 -13.52
CA ALA A 15 -17.96 0.75 -13.91
C ALA A 15 -16.76 0.46 -12.98
N LEU A 16 -17.01 0.36 -11.67
CA LEU A 16 -15.98 0.03 -10.67
C LEU A 16 -15.46 -1.41 -10.81
N LEU A 17 -16.35 -2.37 -11.11
CA LEU A 17 -15.97 -3.77 -11.29
C LEU A 17 -15.40 -4.05 -12.69
N GLY A 18 -15.80 -3.26 -13.69
CA GLY A 18 -15.33 -3.34 -15.06
C GLY A 18 -13.84 -3.03 -15.21
N SER A 19 -13.29 -2.13 -14.39
CA SER A 19 -11.84 -1.90 -14.36
C SER A 19 -11.03 -3.10 -13.86
N GLU A 20 -11.68 -4.09 -13.23
CA GLU A 20 -11.07 -5.33 -12.75
C GLU A 20 -11.45 -6.55 -13.62
N GLY A 21 -12.01 -6.33 -14.82
CA GLY A 21 -12.36 -7.40 -15.77
C GLY A 21 -13.69 -8.11 -15.50
N GLY A 22 -14.48 -7.63 -14.52
CA GLY A 22 -15.79 -8.15 -14.18
C GLY A 22 -16.95 -7.37 -14.82
N THR A 23 -17.95 -8.07 -15.31
CA THR A 23 -19.19 -7.49 -15.84
C THR A 23 -20.33 -7.71 -14.86
N LEU A 24 -20.90 -6.62 -14.32
CA LEU A 24 -22.09 -6.65 -13.46
C LEU A 24 -23.28 -6.06 -14.22
N ALA A 25 -24.40 -6.78 -14.27
CA ALA A 25 -25.62 -6.34 -14.94
C ALA A 25 -26.86 -6.49 -14.06
N LEU A 26 -27.83 -5.60 -14.24
CA LEU A 26 -29.13 -5.64 -13.57
C LEU A 26 -30.05 -6.64 -14.29
N SER A 27 -30.47 -7.69 -13.59
CA SER A 27 -31.33 -8.74 -14.14
C SER A 27 -32.81 -8.48 -13.85
N ALA A 28 -33.15 -8.08 -12.61
CA ALA A 28 -34.53 -7.77 -12.23
C ALA A 28 -34.60 -6.81 -11.03
N VAL A 29 -35.72 -6.11 -10.92
CA VAL A 29 -36.07 -5.27 -9.77
C VAL A 29 -37.52 -5.55 -9.40
N ASP A 30 -37.76 -5.94 -8.16
CA ASP A 30 -39.10 -5.98 -7.57
C ASP A 30 -39.22 -4.81 -6.59
N GLU A 31 -39.93 -3.76 -7.00
CA GLU A 31 -40.13 -2.59 -6.18
C GLU A 31 -41.07 -2.83 -4.99
N SER A 32 -41.96 -3.83 -5.10
CA SER A 32 -42.97 -4.15 -4.09
C SER A 32 -42.39 -5.02 -2.97
N ALA A 33 -41.56 -6.00 -3.31
CA ALA A 33 -40.83 -6.83 -2.35
C ALA A 33 -39.50 -6.19 -1.89
N GLY A 34 -39.07 -5.11 -2.55
CA GLY A 34 -37.79 -4.45 -2.26
C GLY A 34 -36.60 -5.32 -2.63
N THR A 35 -36.67 -6.08 -3.73
CA THR A 35 -35.60 -7.01 -4.11
C THR A 35 -34.93 -6.59 -5.42
N VAL A 36 -33.63 -6.84 -5.52
CA VAL A 36 -32.82 -6.58 -6.71
C VAL A 36 -32.06 -7.84 -7.08
N ALA A 37 -32.16 -8.27 -8.33
CA ALA A 37 -31.40 -9.39 -8.88
C ALA A 37 -30.37 -8.88 -9.88
N LEU A 38 -29.13 -9.33 -9.72
CA LEU A 38 -27.97 -8.97 -10.53
C LEU A 38 -27.32 -10.24 -11.09
N SER A 39 -26.64 -10.09 -12.21
CA SER A 39 -25.75 -11.12 -12.77
C SER A 39 -24.33 -10.59 -12.84
N PHE A 40 -23.37 -11.41 -12.47
CA PHE A 40 -21.95 -11.11 -12.52
C PHE A 40 -21.21 -12.18 -13.33
N SER A 41 -20.38 -11.74 -14.26
CA SER A 41 -19.49 -12.60 -15.03
C SER A 41 -18.08 -12.02 -15.10
N LEU A 42 -17.07 -12.89 -15.21
CA LEU A 42 -15.68 -12.50 -15.45
C LEU A 42 -15.26 -12.98 -16.83
N ASN A 43 -14.49 -12.15 -17.54
CA ASN A 43 -14.04 -12.45 -18.90
C ASN A 43 -13.08 -13.64 -18.95
N ASP A 44 -12.32 -13.88 -17.87
CA ASP A 44 -11.47 -15.07 -17.68
C ASP A 44 -11.95 -15.83 -16.42
N ALA A 45 -12.82 -16.82 -16.63
CA ALA A 45 -13.52 -17.54 -15.57
C ALA A 45 -12.64 -18.47 -14.72
N ASP A 46 -11.33 -18.55 -14.99
CA ASP A 46 -10.39 -19.45 -14.31
C ASP A 46 -9.79 -18.78 -13.06
N CYS A 47 -10.67 -18.34 -12.16
CA CYS A 47 -10.30 -17.82 -10.86
C CYS A 47 -10.44 -18.94 -9.81
N GLY A 48 -9.34 -19.63 -9.51
CA GLY A 48 -9.23 -20.48 -8.31
C GLY A 48 -9.18 -19.67 -7.01
N ASP A 49 -8.44 -20.14 -6.01
CA ASP A 49 -8.37 -19.52 -4.67
C ASP A 49 -7.75 -18.11 -4.62
N ASN A 50 -7.17 -17.63 -5.73
CA ASN A 50 -6.46 -16.34 -5.85
C ASN A 50 -7.24 -15.27 -6.63
N CYS A 51 -8.57 -15.36 -6.66
CA CYS A 51 -9.38 -14.32 -7.30
C CYS A 51 -9.15 -12.95 -6.62
N ALA A 52 -8.82 -11.92 -7.41
CA ALA A 52 -8.65 -10.55 -6.91
C ALA A 52 -9.89 -10.04 -6.16
N LEU A 53 -11.08 -10.59 -6.47
CA LEU A 53 -12.33 -10.31 -5.78
C LEU A 53 -13.11 -11.59 -5.46
N PRO A 54 -12.90 -12.21 -4.28
CA PRO A 54 -13.65 -13.39 -3.84
C PRO A 54 -15.17 -13.18 -3.85
N PRO A 55 -16.00 -14.21 -4.10
CA PRO A 55 -17.47 -14.08 -4.18
C PRO A 55 -18.12 -13.42 -2.95
N ASP A 56 -17.65 -13.74 -1.75
CA ASP A 56 -18.15 -13.13 -0.50
C ASP A 56 -17.81 -11.64 -0.41
N GLN A 57 -16.65 -11.23 -0.93
CA GLN A 57 -16.24 -9.84 -0.97
C GLN A 57 -17.06 -9.06 -2.00
N LEU A 58 -17.29 -9.64 -3.19
CA LEU A 58 -18.21 -9.07 -4.19
C LEU A 58 -19.60 -8.84 -3.59
N ARG A 59 -20.18 -9.87 -2.95
CA ARG A 59 -21.50 -9.78 -2.32
C ARG A 59 -21.56 -8.67 -1.29
N ARG A 60 -20.55 -8.56 -0.41
CA ARG A 60 -20.47 -7.49 0.60
C ARG A 60 -20.41 -6.10 -0.04
N VAL A 61 -19.58 -5.88 -1.06
CA VAL A 61 -19.43 -4.57 -1.71
C VAL A 61 -20.74 -4.13 -2.36
N VAL A 62 -21.35 -5.04 -3.14
CA VAL A 62 -22.60 -4.79 -3.86
C VAL A 62 -23.75 -4.52 -2.88
N GLU A 63 -23.93 -5.38 -1.87
CA GLU A 63 -24.98 -5.19 -0.87
C GLU A 63 -24.82 -3.89 -0.08
N THR A 64 -23.61 -3.57 0.35
CA THR A 64 -23.34 -2.35 1.14
C THR A 64 -23.69 -1.10 0.33
N ARG A 65 -23.25 -1.03 -0.93
CA ARG A 65 -23.52 0.11 -1.81
C ARG A 65 -25.00 0.23 -2.14
N LEU A 66 -25.68 -0.88 -2.45
CA LEU A 66 -27.10 -0.87 -2.76
C LEU A 66 -27.95 -0.51 -1.55
N ARG A 67 -27.70 -1.08 -0.36
CA ARG A 67 -28.44 -0.74 0.86
C ARG A 67 -28.27 0.72 1.26
N ARG A 68 -27.07 1.28 1.07
CA ARG A 68 -26.82 2.72 1.31
C ARG A 68 -27.60 3.63 0.36
N ALA A 69 -27.70 3.25 -0.91
CA ALA A 69 -28.40 4.04 -1.93
C ALA A 69 -29.93 3.81 -1.94
N LEU A 70 -30.38 2.66 -1.44
CA LEU A 70 -31.76 2.18 -1.53
C LEU A 70 -32.27 1.79 -0.14
N PRO A 71 -32.78 2.75 0.65
CA PRO A 71 -33.23 2.50 2.03
C PRO A 71 -34.44 1.55 2.15
N GLY A 72 -35.09 1.18 1.04
CA GLY A 72 -36.18 0.19 1.00
C GLY A 72 -35.78 -1.16 0.39
N LEU A 73 -34.48 -1.48 0.36
CA LEU A 73 -33.97 -2.73 -0.17
C LEU A 73 -33.98 -3.82 0.91
N THR A 74 -34.76 -4.86 0.67
CA THR A 74 -34.95 -6.00 1.58
C THR A 74 -34.02 -7.15 1.25
N ALA A 75 -33.72 -7.39 -0.03
CA ALA A 75 -32.83 -8.47 -0.45
C ALA A 75 -32.09 -8.15 -1.76
N VAL A 76 -30.89 -8.71 -1.90
CA VAL A 76 -30.09 -8.69 -3.14
C VAL A 76 -29.77 -10.12 -3.53
N ARG A 77 -30.07 -10.50 -4.77
CA ARG A 77 -29.65 -11.77 -5.37
C ARG A 77 -28.56 -11.47 -6.39
N ILE A 78 -27.42 -12.15 -6.28
CA ILE A 78 -26.34 -12.05 -7.26
C ILE A 78 -26.14 -13.45 -7.84
N ASP A 79 -26.37 -13.56 -9.14
CA ASP A 79 -26.07 -14.72 -9.95
C ASP A 79 -24.62 -14.59 -10.43
N ASP A 80 -23.71 -15.34 -9.82
CA ASP A 80 -22.26 -15.25 -10.07
C ASP A 80 -21.82 -16.46 -10.89
N SER A 81 -21.37 -16.23 -12.12
CA SER A 81 -20.99 -17.31 -13.04
C SER A 81 -19.84 -18.19 -12.54
N ARG A 82 -19.10 -17.76 -11.50
CA ARG A 82 -18.04 -18.54 -10.86
C ARG A 82 -18.56 -19.61 -9.91
N GLN A 83 -19.80 -19.49 -9.44
CA GLN A 83 -20.37 -20.47 -8.52
C GLN A 83 -21.21 -21.50 -9.29
N PRO A 84 -21.03 -22.80 -9.04
CA PRO A 84 -21.89 -23.81 -9.64
C PRO A 84 -23.33 -23.58 -9.18
N VAL A 85 -24.26 -23.61 -10.13
CA VAL A 85 -25.69 -23.51 -9.86
C VAL A 85 -26.12 -24.76 -9.10
N SER A 86 -26.31 -24.66 -7.78
CA SER A 86 -26.86 -25.77 -7.00
C SER A 86 -28.32 -25.99 -7.40
N ALA A 87 -28.58 -27.05 -8.18
CA ALA A 87 -29.92 -27.58 -8.40
C ALA A 87 -30.49 -28.14 -7.08
N GLY A 88 -31.75 -27.83 -6.80
CA GLY A 88 -32.33 -27.90 -5.46
C GLY A 88 -32.69 -29.29 -4.92
N ALA A 89 -32.98 -29.31 -3.62
CA ALA A 89 -33.77 -30.35 -2.97
C ALA A 89 -34.72 -29.67 -1.97
N GLY A 90 -36.02 -29.80 -2.23
CA GLY A 90 -37.09 -29.32 -1.36
C GLY A 90 -37.33 -30.23 -0.15
N GLY A 91 -38.04 -29.68 0.83
CA GLY A 91 -38.53 -30.40 2.00
C GLY A 91 -39.24 -29.47 2.98
N LEU A 92 -40.51 -29.17 2.72
CA LEU A 92 -41.44 -28.61 3.70
C LEU A 92 -41.84 -29.70 4.71
N ALA A 93 -41.66 -29.44 6.01
CA ALA A 93 -42.70 -29.55 7.05
C ALA A 93 -42.08 -29.72 8.46
N GLY A 94 -42.58 -28.92 9.42
CA GLY A 94 -42.32 -29.13 10.84
C GLY A 94 -42.45 -27.85 11.68
N ALA A 95 -43.69 -27.46 11.98
CA ALA A 95 -44.00 -26.40 12.93
C ALA A 95 -43.53 -26.76 14.36
N GLY A 96 -42.93 -25.79 15.05
CA GLY A 96 -42.53 -25.88 16.45
C GLY A 96 -41.88 -24.58 16.89
N GLY A 97 -42.70 -23.61 17.31
CA GLY A 97 -42.25 -22.28 17.68
C GLY A 97 -41.44 -22.25 18.98
N VAL A 98 -40.29 -21.59 18.92
CA VAL A 98 -39.77 -20.72 19.98
C VAL A 98 -39.12 -19.54 19.26
N ALA A 99 -39.58 -18.32 19.52
CA ALA A 99 -38.98 -17.11 18.96
C ALA A 99 -37.54 -16.98 19.49
N PRO A 100 -36.51 -16.90 18.65
CA PRO A 100 -35.17 -16.55 19.13
C PRO A 100 -35.21 -15.11 19.62
N ALA A 101 -34.75 -14.88 20.84
CA ALA A 101 -34.50 -13.54 21.35
C ALA A 101 -33.67 -12.78 20.29
N GLY A 102 -34.19 -11.65 19.82
CA GLY A 102 -33.48 -10.82 18.86
C GLY A 102 -32.08 -10.51 19.39
N PRO A 103 -31.05 -10.50 18.52
CA PRO A 103 -29.69 -10.20 18.96
C PRO A 103 -29.72 -8.87 19.71
N ALA A 104 -29.22 -8.88 20.95
CA ALA A 104 -29.03 -7.66 21.73
C ALA A 104 -28.25 -6.65 20.85
N PRO A 105 -28.57 -5.34 20.93
CA PRO A 105 -27.92 -4.35 20.09
C PRO A 105 -26.41 -4.46 20.28
N SER A 106 -25.72 -4.96 19.25
CA SER A 106 -24.28 -4.99 19.20
C SER A 106 -23.80 -3.55 19.06
N SER A 107 -23.25 -3.01 20.14
CA SER A 107 -22.63 -1.70 20.12
C SER A 107 -21.42 -1.73 19.18
N ILE A 108 -21.47 -0.95 18.10
CA ILE A 108 -20.29 -0.69 17.28
C ILE A 108 -19.54 0.44 17.95
N THR A 109 -18.38 0.15 18.52
CA THR A 109 -17.44 1.18 18.95
C THR A 109 -16.80 1.78 17.71
N VAL A 110 -17.30 2.93 17.28
CA VAL A 110 -16.64 3.75 16.26
C VAL A 110 -15.49 4.47 16.95
N LEU A 111 -14.28 3.97 16.73
CA LEU A 111 -13.08 4.70 17.13
C LEU A 111 -12.96 5.92 16.22
N ASP A 112 -12.68 7.07 16.83
CA ASP A 112 -12.26 8.25 16.07
C ASP A 112 -10.90 7.91 15.43
N PRO A 113 -10.80 7.86 14.09
CA PRO A 113 -9.53 7.59 13.42
C PRO A 113 -8.54 8.77 13.58
N THR A 114 -9.00 9.92 14.08
CA THR A 114 -8.15 11.05 14.44
C THR A 114 -7.64 10.86 15.87
N GLY A 115 -6.61 10.01 16.00
CA GLY A 115 -5.82 9.97 17.21
C GLY A 115 -5.19 11.35 17.46
N GLY A 116 -5.17 11.82 18.70
CA GLY A 116 -4.47 13.05 19.06
C GLY A 116 -3.01 12.97 18.62
N VAL A 117 -2.51 14.02 17.97
CA VAL A 117 -1.12 14.09 17.52
C VAL A 117 -0.23 14.22 18.75
N VAL A 118 0.47 13.14 19.12
CA VAL A 118 1.58 13.23 20.06
C VAL A 118 2.73 13.90 19.31
N PRO A 119 3.28 15.03 19.80
CA PRO A 119 4.43 15.66 19.16
C PRO A 119 5.57 14.64 19.06
N GLY A 120 6.01 14.36 17.84
CA GLY A 120 7.12 13.46 17.59
C GLY A 120 8.48 14.11 17.89
N ASP A 121 9.53 13.29 17.89
CA ASP A 121 10.91 13.72 17.98
C ASP A 121 11.36 14.35 16.64
N ALA A 122 11.58 15.66 16.67
CA ALA A 122 12.05 16.44 15.53
C ALA A 122 13.57 16.35 15.32
N ASP A 123 14.31 15.65 16.18
CA ASP A 123 15.73 15.38 15.96
C ASP A 123 15.91 14.54 14.67
N PRO A 124 16.65 15.06 13.68
CA PRO A 124 16.85 14.37 12.41
C PRO A 124 17.84 13.21 12.51
N GLY A 125 18.41 12.96 13.70
CA GLY A 125 19.46 11.99 13.95
C GLY A 125 20.86 12.58 13.82
N PRO A 126 21.90 11.75 14.00
CA PRO A 126 23.27 12.21 13.91
C PRO A 126 23.72 12.46 12.46
N ASP A 127 24.70 13.34 12.31
CA ASP A 127 25.40 13.55 11.05
C ASP A 127 26.42 12.45 10.79
N LEU A 128 26.55 12.03 9.53
CA LEU A 128 27.53 11.01 9.13
C LEU A 128 28.98 11.52 9.28
N GLY A 129 29.21 12.80 9.05
CA GLY A 129 30.54 13.38 9.04
C GLY A 129 31.37 12.90 7.84
N SER A 130 32.66 12.63 8.05
CA SER A 130 33.55 12.22 6.95
C SER A 130 33.16 10.85 6.39
N LEU A 131 33.13 10.73 5.06
CA LEU A 131 32.83 9.48 4.35
C LEU A 131 33.97 8.45 4.39
N ARG A 132 35.21 8.88 4.63
CA ARG A 132 36.39 8.02 4.52
C ARG A 132 36.33 6.86 5.52
N GLY A 133 36.35 5.63 5.01
CA GLY A 133 36.29 4.40 5.78
C GLY A 133 34.90 4.09 6.36
N ARG A 134 33.87 4.90 6.07
CA ARG A 134 32.50 4.63 6.51
C ARG A 134 31.85 3.55 5.68
N ARG A 135 31.09 2.67 6.33
CA ARG A 135 30.25 1.68 5.66
C ARG A 135 28.86 2.27 5.44
N ILE A 136 28.48 2.49 4.19
CA ILE A 136 27.17 3.06 3.85
C ILE A 136 26.27 1.94 3.36
N GLY A 137 25.12 1.78 4.01
CA GLY A 137 24.08 0.86 3.57
C GLY A 137 23.13 1.55 2.60
N VAL A 138 22.95 1.00 1.41
CA VAL A 138 21.89 1.43 0.50
C VAL A 138 20.81 0.34 0.42
N ARG A 139 19.61 0.66 0.91
CA ARG A 139 18.45 -0.21 0.78
C ARG A 139 17.85 0.01 -0.61
N VAL A 140 17.77 -1.05 -1.42
CA VAL A 140 17.36 -0.97 -2.82
C VAL A 140 15.96 -1.59 -3.00
N ASP A 141 15.12 -0.92 -3.77
CA ASP A 141 13.79 -1.39 -4.19
C ASP A 141 13.88 -2.47 -5.27
N VAL A 142 12.88 -3.36 -5.37
CA VAL A 142 12.79 -4.33 -6.48
C VAL A 142 12.10 -3.76 -7.70
N LEU A 143 11.31 -2.70 -7.55
CA LEU A 143 10.36 -2.26 -8.59
C LEU A 143 10.91 -1.24 -9.59
N TRP A 144 11.97 -0.51 -9.24
CA TRP A 144 12.32 0.74 -9.93
C TRP A 144 13.70 0.65 -10.56
N GLN A 145 13.74 0.44 -11.88
CA GLN A 145 15.00 0.46 -12.62
C GLN A 145 15.70 1.82 -12.51
N ALA A 146 14.96 2.92 -12.49
CA ALA A 146 15.55 4.25 -12.31
C ALA A 146 16.20 4.43 -10.93
N TRP A 147 15.75 3.67 -9.92
CA TRP A 147 16.41 3.66 -8.62
C TRP A 147 17.74 2.91 -8.68
N ASP A 148 17.80 1.76 -9.34
CA ASP A 148 19.07 1.05 -9.55
C ASP A 148 20.09 1.94 -10.26
N GLN A 149 19.67 2.62 -11.33
CA GLN A 149 20.52 3.57 -12.08
C GLN A 149 20.99 4.74 -11.20
N THR A 150 20.13 5.25 -10.32
CA THR A 150 20.47 6.33 -9.38
C THR A 150 21.48 5.86 -8.34
N VAL A 151 21.24 4.68 -7.76
CA VAL A 151 22.11 4.06 -6.75
C VAL A 151 23.48 3.76 -7.33
N ASP A 152 23.58 3.28 -8.58
CA ASP A 152 24.87 3.04 -9.23
C ASP A 152 25.75 4.29 -9.27
N GLU A 153 25.18 5.44 -9.65
CA GLU A 153 25.91 6.73 -9.68
C GLU A 153 26.31 7.17 -8.28
N TRP A 154 25.41 7.04 -7.29
CA TRP A 154 25.70 7.41 -5.91
C TRP A 154 26.75 6.50 -5.26
N ILE A 155 26.71 5.19 -5.53
CA ILE A 155 27.71 4.23 -5.06
C ILE A 155 29.09 4.64 -5.58
N ALA A 156 29.22 4.88 -6.88
CA ALA A 156 30.49 5.28 -7.48
C ALA A 156 31.07 6.54 -6.82
N GLU A 157 30.23 7.54 -6.55
CA GLU A 157 30.65 8.78 -5.91
C GLU A 157 31.00 8.62 -4.42
N LEU A 158 30.23 7.80 -3.68
CA LEU A 158 30.52 7.47 -2.27
C LEU A 158 31.84 6.71 -2.14
N GLU A 159 32.08 5.72 -3.00
CA GLU A 159 33.33 4.94 -3.03
C GLU A 159 34.52 5.80 -3.45
N ARG A 160 34.34 6.69 -4.42
CA ARG A 160 35.36 7.69 -4.80
C ARG A 160 35.72 8.62 -3.64
N ALA A 161 34.77 8.91 -2.75
CA ALA A 161 34.99 9.65 -1.50
C ALA A 161 35.59 8.80 -0.36
N GLY A 162 35.85 7.51 -0.60
CA GLY A 162 36.51 6.60 0.32
C GLY A 162 35.56 5.86 1.27
N ALA A 163 34.25 5.87 1.02
CA ALA A 163 33.31 5.00 1.72
C ALA A 163 33.37 3.56 1.18
N VAL A 164 32.85 2.62 1.96
CA VAL A 164 32.57 1.25 1.52
C VAL A 164 31.06 1.11 1.45
N VAL A 165 30.51 0.79 0.28
CA VAL A 165 29.05 0.71 0.11
C VAL A 165 28.60 -0.74 0.08
N THR A 166 27.50 -1.03 0.77
CA THR A 166 26.83 -2.33 0.71
C THR A 166 25.35 -2.13 0.42
N THR A 167 24.78 -3.01 -0.41
CA THR A 167 23.38 -2.93 -0.80
C THR A 167 22.58 -4.06 -0.19
N TRP A 168 21.35 -3.75 0.22
CA TRP A 168 20.37 -4.76 0.58
C TRP A 168 19.10 -4.54 -0.21
N ARG A 169 18.69 -5.55 -0.99
CA ARG A 169 17.50 -5.47 -1.83
C ARG A 169 16.29 -6.01 -1.08
N ARG A 170 15.28 -5.16 -0.91
CA ARG A 170 14.04 -5.53 -0.20
C ARG A 170 13.22 -6.54 -0.99
N ALA A 171 12.71 -7.57 -0.33
CA ALA A 171 11.60 -8.36 -0.85
C ALA A 171 10.22 -7.76 -0.46
N GLN A 172 9.21 -7.91 -1.32
CA GLN A 172 7.88 -7.29 -1.16
C GLN A 172 6.79 -8.31 -0.80
N GLY A 173 5.74 -7.84 -0.10
CA GLY A 173 4.52 -8.60 0.13
C GLY A 173 4.63 -9.80 1.08
N LEU A 174 5.76 -9.96 1.77
CA LEU A 174 6.04 -11.12 2.60
C LEU A 174 5.36 -11.05 3.97
N LYS A 175 4.86 -12.19 4.44
CA LYS A 175 4.18 -12.36 5.73
C LYS A 175 4.68 -13.64 6.42
N GLY A 176 4.38 -13.78 7.71
CA GLY A 176 4.77 -14.95 8.51
C GLY A 176 6.28 -15.15 8.58
N ALA A 177 6.71 -16.42 8.66
CA ALA A 177 8.11 -16.79 8.83
C ALA A 177 9.04 -16.21 7.76
N GLU A 178 8.56 -16.03 6.53
CA GLU A 178 9.38 -15.42 5.48
C GLU A 178 9.59 -13.92 5.71
N GLY A 179 8.55 -13.22 6.13
CA GLY A 179 8.63 -11.81 6.50
C GLY A 179 9.57 -11.59 7.68
N GLU A 180 9.50 -12.45 8.70
CA GLU A 180 10.40 -12.41 9.87
C GLU A 180 11.85 -12.65 9.47
N ARG A 181 12.12 -13.64 8.61
CA ARG A 181 13.47 -13.91 8.10
C ARG A 181 14.03 -12.69 7.35
N ARG A 182 13.24 -12.07 6.46
CA ARG A 182 13.69 -10.87 5.73
C ARG A 182 13.87 -9.66 6.64
N GLN A 183 13.08 -9.53 7.69
CA GLN A 183 13.29 -8.50 8.70
C GLN A 183 14.62 -8.73 9.44
N ALA A 184 14.94 -9.96 9.82
CA ALA A 184 16.22 -10.31 10.43
C ALA A 184 17.41 -10.04 9.49
N GLU A 185 17.27 -10.32 8.19
CA GLU A 185 18.28 -9.96 7.18
C GLU A 185 18.49 -8.44 7.10
N TYR A 186 17.40 -7.66 7.10
CA TYR A 186 17.49 -6.19 7.12
C TYR A 186 18.15 -5.69 8.41
N ASP A 187 17.81 -6.29 9.56
CA ASP A 187 18.39 -5.91 10.84
C ASP A 187 19.90 -6.20 10.90
N ALA A 188 20.34 -7.33 10.35
CA ALA A 188 21.75 -7.67 10.21
C ALA A 188 22.48 -6.69 9.27
N PHE A 189 21.85 -6.31 8.15
CA PHE A 189 22.37 -5.30 7.23
C PHE A 189 22.55 -3.95 7.93
N VAL A 190 21.53 -3.46 8.64
CA VAL A 190 21.58 -2.19 9.37
C VAL A 190 22.62 -2.24 10.49
N GLY A 191 22.76 -3.36 11.20
CA GLY A 191 23.81 -3.53 12.22
C GLY A 191 25.24 -3.58 11.65
N GLY A 192 25.38 -3.75 10.33
CA GLY A 192 26.66 -3.84 9.63
C GLY A 192 27.12 -2.54 8.97
N VAL A 193 26.39 -1.42 9.14
CA VAL A 193 26.69 -0.15 8.47
C VAL A 193 26.71 1.02 9.43
N ASP A 194 27.32 2.12 9.01
CA ASP A 194 27.47 3.36 9.79
C ASP A 194 26.44 4.43 9.39
N ALA A 195 25.75 4.27 8.27
CA ALA A 195 24.65 5.11 7.80
C ALA A 195 23.77 4.38 6.78
N VAL A 196 22.53 4.86 6.58
CA VAL A 196 21.55 4.25 5.65
C VAL A 196 20.96 5.26 4.68
N ILE A 197 20.97 4.91 3.39
CA ILE A 197 20.17 5.52 2.33
C ILE A 197 19.01 4.57 2.03
N SER A 198 17.79 4.98 2.39
CA SER A 198 16.62 4.09 2.39
C SER A 198 15.75 4.26 1.15
N GLY A 199 16.03 3.46 0.12
CA GLY A 199 15.12 3.23 -1.00
C GLY A 199 14.66 4.46 -1.77
N LEU A 200 13.61 4.27 -2.57
CA LEU A 200 12.93 5.29 -3.34
C LEU A 200 11.43 5.34 -3.03
N ALA A 201 11.00 6.43 -2.42
CA ALA A 201 9.59 6.78 -2.28
C ALA A 201 9.05 7.37 -3.61
N ASN A 202 8.47 6.51 -4.45
CA ASN A 202 7.95 6.84 -5.79
C ASN A 202 6.49 6.40 -6.05
N CYS A 203 5.83 5.88 -5.01
CA CYS A 203 4.47 5.32 -5.05
C CYS A 203 3.96 5.17 -3.61
N GLY A 204 2.66 5.00 -3.39
CA GLY A 204 2.11 4.90 -2.03
C GLY A 204 2.73 3.77 -1.18
N SER A 205 2.80 2.56 -1.73
CA SER A 205 3.33 1.39 -1.01
C SER A 205 4.85 1.47 -0.79
N CYS A 206 5.62 1.79 -1.83
CA CYS A 206 7.07 1.92 -1.73
C CYS A 206 7.48 3.10 -0.83
N THR A 207 6.72 4.19 -0.81
CA THR A 207 6.93 5.28 0.16
C THR A 207 6.78 4.77 1.59
N SER A 208 5.72 4.01 1.85
CA SER A 208 5.49 3.41 3.17
C SER A 208 6.63 2.50 3.61
N TRP A 209 7.14 1.66 2.71
CA TRP A 209 8.26 0.76 3.03
C TRP A 209 9.60 1.49 3.19
N SER A 210 9.93 2.43 2.31
CA SER A 210 11.18 3.21 2.39
C SER A 210 11.23 4.06 3.65
N VAL A 211 10.10 4.67 4.05
CA VAL A 211 9.99 5.40 5.32
C VAL A 211 10.09 4.45 6.50
N LYS A 212 9.35 3.34 6.52
CA LYS A 212 9.42 2.35 7.60
C LYS A 212 10.85 1.87 7.84
N ASP A 213 11.56 1.51 6.78
CA ASP A 213 12.95 1.05 6.86
C ASP A 213 13.88 2.17 7.32
N GLY A 214 13.73 3.38 6.76
CA GLY A 214 14.49 4.56 7.20
C GLY A 214 14.30 4.85 8.68
N LEU A 215 13.07 4.79 9.18
CA LEU A 215 12.75 4.95 10.60
C LEU A 215 13.39 3.86 11.47
N ASN A 216 13.41 2.61 10.99
CA ASN A 216 14.06 1.52 11.72
C ASN A 216 15.57 1.76 11.90
N ALA A 217 16.26 2.21 10.86
CA ALA A 217 17.67 2.59 10.95
C ALA A 217 17.89 3.84 11.82
N LEU A 218 17.06 4.87 11.64
CA LEU A 218 17.16 6.12 12.41
C LEU A 218 16.90 5.91 13.90
N ASN A 219 15.94 5.05 14.27
CA ASN A 219 15.64 4.72 15.67
C ASN A 219 16.76 3.88 16.32
N ARG A 220 17.70 3.34 15.54
CA ARG A 220 18.94 2.72 16.02
C ARG A 220 20.09 3.72 16.16
N GLY A 221 19.83 5.01 15.92
CA GLY A 221 20.82 6.08 16.04
C GLY A 221 21.76 6.20 14.86
N LEU A 222 21.40 5.67 13.68
CA LEU A 222 22.22 5.82 12.48
C LEU A 222 21.84 7.10 11.71
N PRO A 223 22.83 7.84 11.15
CA PRO A 223 22.58 8.83 10.10
C PRO A 223 21.78 8.17 8.98
N THR A 224 20.57 8.69 8.72
CA THR A 224 19.64 8.07 7.80
C THR A 224 18.96 9.11 6.93
N VAL A 225 18.84 8.80 5.63
CA VAL A 225 18.09 9.61 4.66
C VAL A 225 17.21 8.70 3.80
N VAL A 226 16.03 9.17 3.44
CA VAL A 226 15.11 8.48 2.51
C VAL A 226 15.12 9.22 1.17
N ALA A 227 15.37 8.53 0.06
CA ALA A 227 15.19 9.16 -1.25
C ALA A 227 13.71 9.18 -1.61
N VAL A 228 13.24 10.33 -2.07
CA VAL A 228 11.81 10.55 -2.32
C VAL A 228 11.64 11.36 -3.59
N THR A 229 10.69 10.98 -4.42
CA THR A 229 10.31 11.80 -5.56
C THR A 229 9.37 12.92 -5.11
N GLU A 230 9.46 14.09 -5.75
CA GLU A 230 8.71 15.32 -5.43
C GLU A 230 7.25 15.07 -5.01
N HIS A 231 6.50 14.28 -5.79
CA HIS A 231 5.08 14.00 -5.53
C HIS A 231 4.80 13.24 -4.22
N PHE A 232 5.79 12.54 -3.67
CA PHE A 232 5.64 11.70 -2.48
C PHE A 232 6.28 12.30 -1.23
N VAL A 233 6.87 13.50 -1.31
CA VAL A 233 7.44 14.20 -0.15
C VAL A 233 6.40 14.39 0.96
N GLY A 234 5.19 14.85 0.61
CA GLY A 234 4.11 15.06 1.57
C GLY A 234 3.69 13.78 2.29
N LEU A 235 3.57 12.67 1.55
CA LEU A 235 3.27 11.36 2.14
C LEU A 235 4.42 10.87 3.03
N ALA A 236 5.67 10.99 2.59
CA ALA A 236 6.83 10.56 3.37
C ALA A 236 6.94 11.31 4.70
N ARG A 237 6.73 12.64 4.69
CA ARG A 237 6.69 13.47 5.90
C ARG A 237 5.56 13.10 6.83
N THR A 238 4.36 12.85 6.30
CA THR A 238 3.19 12.43 7.09
C THR A 238 3.48 11.11 7.78
N LEU A 239 3.97 10.11 7.04
CA LEU A 239 4.32 8.80 7.62
C LEU A 239 5.42 8.90 8.67
N ALA A 240 6.43 9.74 8.46
CA ALA A 240 7.49 9.96 9.44
C ALA A 240 6.95 10.61 10.73
N ALA A 241 6.08 11.63 10.59
CA ALA A 241 5.44 12.30 11.71
C ALA A 241 4.49 11.37 12.48
N ASP A 242 3.67 10.59 11.78
CA ASP A 242 2.74 9.61 12.36
C ASP A 242 3.48 8.52 13.16
N ASN A 243 4.74 8.23 12.79
CA ASN A 243 5.62 7.32 13.51
C ASN A 243 6.54 8.04 14.52
N GLY A 244 6.22 9.28 14.88
CA GLY A 244 6.89 10.03 15.94
C GLY A 244 8.28 10.55 15.58
N ARG A 245 8.67 10.58 14.30
CA ARG A 245 9.97 11.08 13.82
C ARG A 245 9.81 12.11 12.69
N PRO A 246 9.16 13.25 12.92
CA PRO A 246 9.00 14.30 11.91
C PRO A 246 10.32 14.87 11.38
N GLY A 247 11.45 14.65 12.09
CA GLY A 247 12.79 15.04 11.66
C GLY A 247 13.45 14.12 10.62
N LEU A 248 12.83 13.00 10.21
CA LEU A 248 13.41 12.06 9.24
C LEU A 248 13.88 12.79 7.98
N ARG A 249 15.17 12.65 7.65
CA ARG A 249 15.81 13.35 6.55
C ARG A 249 15.37 12.76 5.21
N LEU A 250 15.07 13.63 4.25
CA LEU A 250 14.65 13.26 2.90
C LEU A 250 15.62 13.88 1.88
N VAL A 251 15.97 13.13 0.84
CA VAL A 251 16.61 13.67 -0.36
C VAL A 251 15.61 13.60 -1.50
N GLU A 252 15.29 14.77 -2.07
CA GLU A 252 14.27 14.89 -3.10
C GLU A 252 14.84 14.63 -4.50
N LEU A 253 14.10 13.87 -5.30
CA LEU A 253 14.38 13.52 -6.68
C LEU A 253 13.19 13.93 -7.57
N PRO A 254 13.39 14.10 -8.90
CA PRO A 254 12.30 14.43 -9.81
C PRO A 254 11.17 13.40 -9.83
N SER A 255 9.94 13.89 -9.96
CA SER A 255 8.68 13.13 -9.99
C SER A 255 8.56 12.09 -11.12
N SER A 256 9.32 12.25 -12.20
CA SER A 256 9.21 11.41 -13.41
C SER A 256 10.33 10.38 -13.57
N LEU A 257 11.11 10.06 -12.53
CA LEU A 257 12.35 9.27 -12.65
C LEU A 257 12.20 8.00 -13.52
N ASN A 258 11.12 7.24 -13.34
CA ASN A 258 10.92 5.96 -14.05
C ASN A 258 10.40 6.10 -15.49
N THR A 259 10.01 7.31 -15.92
CA THR A 259 9.60 7.56 -17.32
C THR A 259 10.68 8.29 -18.12
N LEU A 260 11.78 8.70 -17.47
CA LEU A 260 12.89 9.35 -18.12
C LEU A 260 13.81 8.34 -18.82
N PRO A 261 14.46 8.73 -19.92
CA PRO A 261 15.59 7.97 -20.47
C PRO A 261 16.70 7.80 -19.42
N GLU A 262 17.38 6.65 -19.43
CA GLU A 262 18.44 6.31 -18.47
C GLU A 262 19.49 7.42 -18.32
N GLU A 263 19.93 8.03 -19.43
CA GLU A 263 20.91 9.12 -19.39
C GLU A 263 20.44 10.29 -18.52
N GLN A 264 19.15 10.64 -18.60
CA GLN A 264 18.55 11.70 -17.79
C GLN A 264 18.41 11.29 -16.32
N VAL A 265 18.04 10.04 -16.04
CA VAL A 265 18.03 9.50 -14.68
C VAL A 265 19.41 9.62 -14.05
N ARG A 266 20.45 9.17 -14.75
CA ARG A 266 21.84 9.25 -14.29
C ARG A 266 22.31 10.70 -14.13
N ALA A 267 21.91 11.60 -15.01
CA ALA A 267 22.21 13.02 -14.87
C ALA A 267 21.57 13.62 -13.60
N HIS A 268 20.31 13.26 -13.30
CA HIS A 268 19.65 13.65 -12.06
C HIS A 268 20.28 13.03 -10.82
N ALA A 269 20.72 11.77 -10.89
CA ALA A 269 21.45 11.13 -9.79
C ALA A 269 22.74 11.89 -9.47
N ARG A 270 23.53 12.24 -10.49
CA ARG A 270 24.75 13.05 -10.30
C ARG A 270 24.46 14.45 -9.76
N SER A 271 23.43 15.13 -10.26
CA SER A 271 23.10 16.48 -9.82
C SER A 271 22.50 16.54 -8.40
N SER A 272 21.84 15.46 -7.96
CA SER A 272 21.26 15.35 -6.61
C SER A 272 22.25 14.84 -5.56
N PHE A 273 23.42 14.33 -5.96
CA PHE A 273 24.41 13.80 -5.03
C PHE A 273 24.86 14.81 -3.95
N PRO A 274 25.11 16.11 -4.24
CA PRO A 274 25.39 17.09 -3.19
C PRO A 274 24.26 17.22 -2.17
N ALA A 275 22.99 17.23 -2.63
CA ALA A 275 21.84 17.30 -1.76
C ALA A 275 21.69 16.05 -0.88
N LEU A 276 22.08 14.87 -1.39
CA LEU A 276 22.18 13.65 -0.59
C LEU A 276 23.19 13.81 0.55
N LEU A 277 24.39 14.34 0.26
CA LEU A 277 25.44 14.54 1.26
C LEU A 277 24.99 15.53 2.33
N ASP A 278 24.42 16.67 1.93
CA ASP A 278 23.86 17.65 2.86
C ASP A 278 22.76 17.02 3.71
N ALA A 279 21.85 16.28 3.09
CA ALA A 279 20.73 15.64 3.77
C ALA A 279 21.17 14.55 4.76
N ILE A 280 22.29 13.85 4.56
CA ILE A 280 22.77 12.84 5.52
C ILE A 280 23.81 13.41 6.51
N GLY A 281 24.17 14.68 6.38
CA GLY A 281 25.21 15.34 7.18
C GLY A 281 26.61 14.81 6.87
N ALA A 282 26.89 14.47 5.61
CA ALA A 282 28.19 13.95 5.17
C ALA A 282 29.11 15.05 4.63
N VAL A 283 30.43 14.85 4.78
CA VAL A 283 31.46 15.70 4.18
C VAL A 283 32.49 14.87 3.42
N VAL A 284 32.83 15.32 2.22
CA VAL A 284 33.95 14.78 1.43
C VAL A 284 35.21 15.53 1.86
N ARG A 285 36.17 14.84 2.49
CA ARG A 285 37.46 15.39 2.92
C ARG A 285 38.61 14.53 2.47
#